data_AF-A0A6I2YEV5-F1
#
_entry.id   AF-A0A6I2YEV5-F1
#
_cell.length_a   1.000
_cell.length_b   1.000
_cell.length_c   1.000
_cell.angle_alpha   90.00
_cell.angle_beta   90.00
_cell.angle_gamma   90.00
#
_symmetry.space_group_name_H-M   'P 1'
#
loop_
_entity.id
_entity.type
_entity.pdbx_description
1 polymer ?
#
loop_
_entity_poly.entity_id
_entity_poly.type
_entity_poly.pdbx_seq_one_letter_code
_entity_poly.pdbx_strand_id
1 'polypeptide(L)' 'MTATKEAQTITEALALIDQGLADAQRRNLIASDEVSNLLLDVRLLLAPIEHDPLS' A
#
# COMPACT_ATOMS: atom_id res chain seq x y z
N MET A 1 10.34 9.60 -17.13
CA MET A 1 10.24 9.91 -15.69
C MET A 1 9.04 9.21 -15.03
N THR A 2 7.96 8.93 -15.76
CA THR A 2 6.75 8.21 -15.29
C THR A 2 7.04 6.77 -14.82
N ALA A 3 7.78 5.97 -15.60
CA ALA A 3 8.12 4.58 -15.23
C ALA A 3 8.92 4.46 -13.91
N THR A 4 9.76 5.44 -13.60
CA THR A 4 10.53 5.47 -12.34
C THR A 4 9.63 5.77 -11.13
N LYS A 5 8.60 6.61 -11.32
CA LYS A 5 7.63 6.96 -10.27
C LYS A 5 6.71 5.79 -9.94
N GLU A 6 6.25 5.06 -10.96
CA GLU A 6 5.46 3.82 -10.78
C GLU A 6 6.24 2.74 -10.01
N ALA A 7 7.53 2.55 -10.33
CA ALA A 7 8.37 1.59 -9.62
C ALA A 7 8.56 1.95 -8.12
N GLN A 8 8.63 3.24 -7.80
CA GLN A 8 8.71 3.73 -6.41
C GLN A 8 7.40 3.47 -5.66
N THR A 9 6.25 3.79 -6.26
CA THR A 9 4.93 3.53 -5.68
C THR A 9 4.69 2.04 -5.41
N ILE A 10 5.11 1.16 -6.34
CA ILE A 10 5.03 -0.29 -6.13
C ILE A 10 5.94 -0.73 -4.97
N THR A 11 7.15 -0.16 -4.86
CA THR A 11 8.08 -0.48 -3.77
C THR A 11 7.51 -0.08 -2.40
N GLU A 12 6.86 1.09 -2.32
CA GLU A 12 6.19 1.56 -1.09
C GLU A 12 5.00 0.67 -0.73
N ALA A 13 4.22 0.21 -1.71
CA ALA A 13 3.09 -0.69 -1.48
C ALA A 13 3.55 -2.04 -0.94
N LEU A 14 4.64 -2.59 -1.48
CA LEU A 14 5.26 -3.82 -1.00
C LEU A 14 5.74 -3.68 0.45
N ALA A 15 6.36 -2.55 0.81
CA ALA A 15 6.82 -2.31 2.17
C ALA A 15 5.66 -2.27 3.19
N LEU A 16 4.53 -1.66 2.84
CA LEU A 16 3.32 -1.64 3.68
C LEU A 16 2.72 -3.04 3.85
N ILE A 17 2.68 -3.83 2.77
CA ILE A 17 2.21 -5.22 2.81
C ILE A 17 3.09 -6.07 3.74
N ASP A 18 4.42 -5.96 3.58
CA ASP A 18 5.37 -6.72 4.39
C ASP A 18 5.26 -6.38 5.89
N GLN A 19 5.04 -5.11 6.21
CA GLN A 19 4.79 -4.68 7.59
C GLN A 19 3.51 -5.30 8.16
N GLY A 20 2.39 -5.19 7.43
CA GLY A 20 1.13 -5.75 7.86
C GLY A 20 1.16 -7.28 7.98
N LEU A 21 1.92 -7.97 7.12
CA LEU A 21 2.13 -9.41 7.19
C LEU A 21 3.02 -9.81 8.36
N ALA A 22 4.03 -9.01 8.72
CA ALA A 22 4.83 -9.25 9.92
C ALA A 22 3.98 -9.09 11.20
N ASP A 23 3.09 -8.09 11.23
CA ASP A 23 2.12 -7.92 12.32
C ASP A 23 1.12 -9.07 12.40
N ALA A 24 0.65 -9.56 11.24
CA ALA A 24 -0.17 -10.75 11.11
C ALA A 24 0.49 -12.00 11.68
N GLN A 25 1.75 -12.24 11.34
CA GLN A 25 2.48 -13.42 11.80
C GLN A 25 2.78 -13.36 13.31
N ARG A 26 2.95 -12.16 13.87
CA ARG A 26 3.15 -11.96 15.31
C ARG A 26 1.88 -12.16 16.13
N ARG A 27 0.70 -11.90 15.55
CA ARG A 27 -0.58 -11.96 16.24
C ARG A 27 -1.39 -13.13 15.71
N ASN A 28 -1.59 -14.16 16.53
CA ASN A 28 -2.33 -15.38 16.16
C ASN A 28 -3.75 -15.11 15.61
N LEU A 29 -4.31 -13.92 15.90
CA LEU A 29 -5.55 -13.38 15.33
C LEU A 29 -5.35 -11.87 15.06
N ILE A 30 -5.57 -11.44 13.83
CA ILE A 30 -5.67 -10.02 13.44
C ILE A 30 -7.15 -9.65 13.44
N ALA A 31 -7.47 -8.43 13.89
CA ALA A 31 -8.84 -7.95 13.81
C ALA A 31 -9.20 -7.58 12.34
N SER A 32 -10.45 -7.88 11.92
CA SER A 32 -10.88 -7.70 10.53
C SER A 32 -10.83 -6.24 10.05
N ASP A 33 -10.92 -5.29 10.96
CA ASP A 33 -10.77 -3.85 10.74
C ASP A 33 -9.31 -3.47 10.45
N GLU A 34 -8.33 -4.08 11.12
CA GLU A 34 -6.91 -3.86 10.86
C GLU A 34 -6.52 -4.32 9.44
N VAL A 35 -7.03 -5.48 9.01
CA VAL A 35 -6.85 -5.97 7.63
C VAL A 35 -7.50 -5.03 6.62
N SER A 36 -8.70 -4.54 6.91
CA SER A 36 -9.43 -3.64 6.02
C SER A 36 -8.73 -2.29 5.86
N ASN A 37 -8.13 -1.76 6.93
CA ASN A 37 -7.34 -0.53 6.90
C ASN A 37 -6.07 -0.70 6.06
N LEU A 38 -5.32 -1.78 6.26
CA LEU A 38 -4.12 -2.06 5.45
C LEU A 38 -4.46 -2.17 3.95
N LEU A 39 -5.54 -2.87 3.61
CA LEU A 39 -6.00 -2.99 2.22
C LEU A 39 -6.45 -1.63 1.64
N LEU A 40 -7.03 -0.76 2.46
CA LEU A 40 -7.39 0.59 2.06
C LEU A 40 -6.13 1.43 1.79
N ASP A 41 -5.11 1.36 2.65
CA ASP A 41 -3.84 2.07 2.47
C ASP A 41 -3.14 1.65 1.18
N VAL A 42 -3.05 0.33 0.92
CA VAL A 42 -2.49 -0.21 -0.34
C VAL A 42 -3.30 0.28 -1.55
N ARG A 43 -4.63 0.29 -1.45
CA ARG A 43 -5.49 0.79 -2.53
C ARG A 43 -5.26 2.28 -2.80
N LEU A 44 -5.14 3.10 -1.76
CA LEU A 44 -4.90 4.54 -1.92
C LEU A 44 -3.53 4.82 -2.53
N LEU A 45 -2.52 4.01 -2.17
CA LEU A 45 -1.17 4.12 -2.72
C LEU A 45 -1.09 3.69 -4.18
N LEU A 46 -1.81 2.62 -4.55
CA LEU A 46 -1.88 2.10 -5.92
C LEU A 46 -2.94 2.79 -6.79
N ALA A 47 -3.82 3.60 -6.19
CA ALA A 47 -4.75 4.41 -6.95
C ALA A 47 -3.92 5.28 -7.89
N PRO A 48 -4.30 5.38 -9.18
CA PRO A 48 -3.64 6.33 -10.06
C PRO A 48 -3.72 7.67 -9.34
N ILE A 49 -2.57 8.24 -8.97
CA ILE A 49 -2.48 9.65 -8.66
C ILE A 49 -3.01 10.27 -9.93
N GLU A 50 -4.25 10.74 -9.92
CA GLU A 50 -4.87 11.39 -11.06
C GLU A 50 -3.86 12.44 -11.48
N HIS A 51 -3.20 12.18 -12.61
CA HIS A 51 -2.13 13.00 -13.09
C HIS A 51 -2.78 14.34 -13.35
N ASP A 52 -2.59 15.30 -12.44
CA ASP A 52 -3.02 16.67 -12.65
C ASP A 52 -2.56 17.05 -14.06
N PRO A 53 -3.48 17.24 -15.02
CA PRO A 53 -3.10 17.46 -16.40
C PRO A 53 -2.46 18.85 -16.61
N LEU A 54 -2.21 19.60 -15.53
CA LEU A 54 -1.71 20.98 -15.54
C LEU A 54 -0.45 21.24 -14.66
N SER A 55 0.23 20.21 -14.14
CA SER A 55 1.53 20.36 -13.42
C SER A 55 2.73 19.84 -14.20
#